data_AF-A0A7V3T076-F1
#
_entry.id   AF-A0A7V3T076-F1
#
_cell.length_a   1.000
_cell.length_b   1.000
_cell.length_c   1.000
_cell.angle_alpha   90.00
_cell.angle_beta   90.00
_cell.angle_gamma   90.00
#
_symmetry.space_group_name_H-M   'P 1'
#
loop_
_entity.id
_entity.type
_entity.pdbx_description
1 polymer ?
#
loop_
_entity_poly.entity_id
_entity_poly.type
_entity_poly.pdbx_seq_one_letter_code
_entity_poly.pdbx_strand_id
1 'polypeptide(L)'
;SESEGSGIYIVATKDGRQIFVTGHSEYDPLTLKAEYDRDVAKGLDICVPKNYFPGDDPSKPPIVTWRGHANLLFSNWLNYYVYQETPFDLSEIASKT
;
A
#
# COMPACT_ATOMS: atom_id res chain seq x y z
N SER A 1 2.66 1.23 -12.77
CA SER A 1 3.46 2.41 -12.38
C SER A 1 4.83 1.95 -11.91
N GLU A 2 5.81 2.85 -11.93
CA GLU A 2 7.20 2.56 -11.56
C GLU A 2 7.87 3.75 -10.87
N SER A 3 9.00 3.50 -10.24
CA SER A 3 9.86 4.47 -9.54
C SER A 3 11.32 4.22 -9.91
N GLU A 4 12.10 5.27 -10.13
CA GLU A 4 13.55 5.17 -10.36
C GLU A 4 14.27 4.48 -9.18
N GLY A 5 13.82 4.76 -7.95
CA GLY A 5 14.47 4.25 -6.73
C GLY A 5 13.94 2.92 -6.20
N SER A 6 12.77 2.45 -6.68
CA SER A 6 12.10 1.25 -6.14
C SER A 6 11.59 0.29 -7.23
N GLY A 7 11.82 0.62 -8.50
CA GLY A 7 11.41 -0.21 -9.63
C GLY A 7 9.90 -0.24 -9.87
N ILE A 8 9.43 -1.36 -10.39
CA ILE A 8 8.03 -1.58 -10.74
C ILE A 8 7.18 -1.60 -9.48
N TYR A 9 6.09 -0.81 -9.46
CA TYR A 9 5.19 -0.69 -8.32
C TYR A 9 3.84 -1.39 -8.53
N ILE A 10 3.09 -1.02 -9.58
CA ILE A 10 1.79 -1.64 -9.91
C ILE A 10 1.83 -2.21 -11.32
N VAL A 11 1.45 -3.48 -11.45
CA VAL A 11 1.26 -4.19 -12.73
C VAL A 11 -0.14 -4.81 -12.72
N ALA A 12 -0.84 -4.77 -13.84
CA ALA A 12 -2.14 -5.43 -13.97
C ALA A 12 -2.23 -6.18 -15.30
N THR A 13 -2.98 -7.28 -15.31
CA THR A 13 -3.40 -7.90 -16.57
C THR A 13 -4.34 -6.97 -17.33
N LYS A 14 -4.39 -7.12 -18.66
CA LYS A 14 -5.23 -6.26 -19.52
C LYS A 14 -6.72 -6.36 -19.19
N ASP A 15 -7.16 -7.50 -18.69
CA ASP A 15 -8.53 -7.77 -18.27
C ASP A 15 -8.80 -7.35 -16.81
N GLY A 16 -7.83 -6.75 -16.11
CA GLY A 16 -7.99 -6.26 -14.74
C GLY A 16 -8.19 -7.34 -13.67
N ARG A 17 -8.16 -8.62 -14.03
CA ARG A 17 -8.42 -9.74 -13.10
C ARG A 17 -7.28 -9.99 -12.11
N GLN A 18 -6.08 -9.58 -12.46
CA GLN A 18 -4.91 -9.69 -11.61
C GLN A 18 -4.22 -8.35 -11.52
N ILE A 19 -4.04 -7.87 -10.29
CA ILE A 19 -3.32 -6.63 -9.97
C ILE A 19 -2.25 -6.99 -8.95
N PHE A 20 -1.01 -6.68 -9.28
CA PHE A 20 0.17 -6.93 -8.46
C PHE A 20 0.71 -5.59 -7.98
N VAL A 21 0.93 -5.49 -6.67
CA VAL A 21 1.46 -4.31 -6.00
C VAL A 21 2.69 -4.74 -5.20
N THR A 22 3.86 -4.21 -5.54
CA THR A 22 5.15 -4.63 -4.95
C THR A 22 5.57 -3.78 -3.76
N GLY A 23 4.97 -2.60 -3.59
CA GLY A 23 5.13 -1.76 -2.42
C GLY A 23 3.98 -1.94 -1.43
N HIS A 24 4.11 -1.31 -0.26
CA HIS A 24 3.16 -1.44 0.83
C HIS A 24 2.35 -0.17 1.05
N SER A 25 1.41 0.13 0.14
CA SER A 25 0.54 1.31 0.29
C SER A 25 -0.34 1.27 1.53
N GLU A 26 -0.65 0.07 2.02
CA GLU A 26 -1.48 -0.16 3.20
C GLU A 26 -0.80 0.19 4.52
N TYR A 27 0.52 0.43 4.53
CA TYR A 27 1.25 0.64 5.76
C TYR A 27 0.77 1.88 6.53
N ASP A 28 0.65 1.68 7.83
CA ASP A 28 0.43 2.74 8.79
C ASP A 28 1.66 3.63 8.94
N PRO A 29 1.50 4.86 9.47
CA PRO A 29 2.58 5.83 9.63
C PRO A 29 3.77 5.33 10.42
N LEU A 30 3.62 4.29 11.25
CA LEU A 30 4.65 3.80 12.16
C LEU A 30 5.19 2.42 11.77
N THR A 31 4.71 1.79 10.70
CA THR A 31 5.11 0.42 10.34
C THR A 31 6.60 0.33 10.02
N LEU A 32 7.12 1.16 9.10
CA LEU A 32 8.55 1.18 8.77
C LEU A 32 9.42 1.61 9.97
N LYS A 33 8.86 2.44 10.87
CA LYS A 33 9.56 2.80 12.12
C LYS A 33 9.71 1.57 13.02
N ALA A 34 8.64 0.81 13.22
CA ALA A 34 8.67 -0.39 14.04
C ALA A 34 9.63 -1.45 13.46
N GLU A 35 9.68 -1.59 12.14
CA GLU A 35 10.66 -2.46 11.46
C GLU A 35 12.10 -2.00 11.69
N TYR A 36 12.38 -0.71 11.48
CA TYR A 36 13.69 -0.12 11.72
C TYR A 36 14.13 -0.28 13.17
N ASP A 37 13.29 0.11 14.13
CA ASP A 37 13.58 0.03 15.56
C ASP A 37 13.81 -1.44 16.00
N ARG A 38 13.02 -2.39 15.47
CA ARG A 38 13.19 -3.83 15.70
C ARG A 38 14.56 -4.33 15.24
N ASP A 39 14.99 -3.93 14.04
CA ASP A 39 16.21 -4.44 13.45
C ASP A 39 17.47 -3.78 14.04
N VAL A 40 17.39 -2.50 14.40
CA VAL A 40 18.42 -1.83 15.22
C VAL A 40 18.55 -2.52 16.58
N ALA A 41 17.44 -2.87 17.24
CA ALA A 41 17.48 -3.56 18.54
C ALA A 41 18.11 -4.97 18.45
N LYS A 42 18.08 -5.60 17.27
CA LYS A 42 18.79 -6.86 17.00
C LYS A 42 20.27 -6.67 16.68
N GLY A 43 20.75 -5.43 16.60
CA GLY A 43 22.13 -5.11 16.21
C GLY A 43 22.42 -5.37 14.73
N LEU A 44 21.40 -5.36 13.87
CA LEU A 44 21.60 -5.50 12.43
C LEU A 44 22.12 -4.19 11.83
N ASP A 45 23.06 -4.31 10.90
CA ASP A 45 23.53 -3.17 10.11
C ASP A 45 22.50 -2.86 9.01
N ILE A 46 21.65 -1.86 9.26
CA ILE A 46 20.57 -1.46 8.37
C ILE A 46 20.55 0.05 8.16
N CYS A 47 20.13 0.48 6.97
CA CYS A 47 19.96 1.90 6.68
C CYS A 47 18.63 2.44 7.20
N VAL A 48 18.60 3.74 7.50
CA VAL A 48 17.36 4.47 7.77
C VAL A 48 16.43 4.40 6.56
N PRO A 49 15.10 4.18 6.74
CA PRO A 49 14.15 4.20 5.63
C PRO A 49 14.18 5.54 4.89
N LYS A 50 14.43 5.49 3.58
CA LYS A 50 14.58 6.69 2.74
C LYS A 50 13.28 7.48 2.68
N ASN A 51 13.38 8.81 2.72
CA ASN A 51 12.25 9.75 2.56
C ASN A 51 11.12 9.55 3.59
N TYR A 52 11.42 8.95 4.74
CA TYR A 52 10.43 8.61 5.77
C TYR A 52 10.54 9.54 6.98
N PHE A 53 11.75 9.75 7.51
CA PHE A 53 12.01 10.66 8.63
C PHE A 53 12.53 12.03 8.15
N PRO A 54 12.17 13.15 8.81
CA PRO A 54 12.70 14.47 8.48
C PRO A 54 14.23 14.54 8.65
N GLY A 55 14.96 14.62 7.52
CA GLY A 55 16.42 14.66 7.51
C GLY A 55 17.08 13.35 7.95
N ASP A 56 16.44 12.21 7.66
CA ASP A 56 16.91 10.86 8.00
C ASP A 56 17.19 10.66 9.51
N ASP A 57 16.47 11.39 10.36
CA ASP A 57 16.59 11.35 11.82
C ASP A 57 15.48 10.47 12.46
N PRO A 58 15.77 9.22 12.91
CA PRO A 58 14.77 8.29 13.44
C PRO A 58 14.17 8.69 14.80
N SER A 59 14.69 9.75 15.43
CA SER A 59 14.12 10.32 16.66
C SER A 59 12.89 11.19 16.38
N LYS A 60 12.72 11.65 15.13
CA LYS A 60 11.60 12.48 14.70
C LYS A 60 10.40 11.64 14.25
N PRO A 61 9.18 12.18 14.35
CA PRO A 61 8.02 11.51 13.77
C PRO A 61 8.13 11.43 12.23
N PRO A 62 7.65 10.34 11.61
CA PRO A 62 7.71 10.16 10.16
C PRO A 62 6.74 11.07 9.41
N ILE A 63 7.07 11.39 8.16
CA ILE A 63 6.23 12.16 7.24
C ILE A 63 5.42 11.19 6.39
N VAL A 64 4.09 11.28 6.48
CA VAL A 64 3.18 10.40 5.73
C VAL A 64 2.82 11.05 4.39
N THR A 65 3.38 10.52 3.30
CA THR A 65 3.17 11.04 1.94
C THR A 65 2.38 10.08 1.03
N TRP A 66 2.17 8.82 1.45
CA TRP A 66 1.57 7.77 0.60
C TRP A 66 0.07 7.56 0.81
N ARG A 67 -0.48 7.93 1.98
CA ARG A 67 -1.86 7.59 2.39
C ARG A 67 -2.95 8.01 1.39
N GLY A 68 -2.79 9.17 0.75
CA GLY A 68 -3.75 9.62 -0.26
C GLY A 68 -3.84 8.65 -1.45
N HIS A 69 -2.70 8.16 -1.93
CA HIS A 69 -2.64 7.21 -3.03
C HIS A 69 -3.10 5.81 -2.60
N ALA A 70 -2.83 5.42 -1.35
CA ALA A 70 -3.33 4.16 -0.80
C ALA A 70 -4.86 4.11 -0.83
N ASN A 71 -5.53 5.17 -0.35
CA ASN A 71 -6.99 5.25 -0.38
C ASN A 71 -7.53 5.13 -1.81
N LEU A 72 -6.93 5.88 -2.76
CA LEU A 72 -7.33 5.81 -4.16
C LEU A 72 -7.14 4.42 -4.76
N LEU A 73 -6.04 3.74 -4.45
CA LEU A 73 -5.77 2.38 -4.94
C LEU A 73 -6.89 1.42 -4.55
N PHE A 74 -7.21 1.34 -3.25
CA PHE A 74 -8.23 0.41 -2.77
C PHE A 74 -9.65 0.82 -3.18
N SER A 75 -9.98 2.11 -3.17
CA SER A 75 -11.29 2.60 -3.63
C SER A 75 -11.51 2.31 -5.12
N ASN A 76 -10.50 2.56 -5.96
CA ASN A 76 -10.61 2.29 -7.39
C ASN A 76 -10.67 0.80 -7.68
N TRP A 77 -9.86 -0.01 -6.97
CA TRP A 77 -9.88 -1.45 -7.10
C TRP A 77 -11.27 -2.02 -6.79
N LEU A 78 -11.85 -1.67 -5.64
CA LEU A 78 -13.18 -2.16 -5.25
C LEU A 78 -14.27 -1.72 -6.23
N ASN A 79 -14.27 -0.44 -6.62
CA ASN A 79 -15.35 0.10 -7.44
C ASN A 79 -15.28 -0.34 -8.91
N TYR A 80 -14.10 -0.26 -9.53
CA TYR A 80 -13.96 -0.41 -10.97
C TYR A 80 -13.45 -1.78 -11.40
N TYR A 81 -12.83 -2.56 -10.51
CA TYR A 81 -12.28 -3.87 -10.86
C TYR A 81 -12.97 -5.03 -10.16
N VAL A 82 -13.57 -4.79 -8.98
CA VAL A 82 -14.36 -5.82 -8.27
C VAL A 82 -15.85 -5.64 -8.58
N TYR A 83 -16.44 -4.51 -8.21
CA TYR A 83 -17.89 -4.35 -8.23
C TYR A 83 -18.47 -4.25 -9.65
N GLN A 84 -17.96 -3.35 -10.48
CA GLN A 84 -18.52 -3.14 -11.84
C GLN A 84 -18.26 -4.31 -12.79
N GLU A 85 -17.19 -5.07 -12.57
CA GLU A 85 -16.78 -6.18 -13.44
C GLU A 85 -17.31 -7.54 -12.96
N THR A 86 -17.95 -7.60 -11.78
CA THR A 86 -18.57 -8.84 -11.28
C THR A 86 -20.07 -8.81 -11.55
N PRO A 87 -20.58 -9.67 -12.45
CA PRO A 87 -22.03 -9.84 -12.60
C PRO A 87 -22.62 -10.30 -11.26
N PHE A 88 -23.63 -9.60 -10.78
CA PHE A 88 -24.39 -10.01 -9.59
C PHE A 88 -25.88 -9.78 -9.84
N ASP A 89 -26.72 -10.66 -9.30
CA ASP A 89 -28.17 -10.50 -9.36
C ASP A 89 -28.66 -9.78 -8.10
N LEU A 90 -29.24 -8.60 -8.27
CA LEU A 90 -29.85 -7.83 -7.20
C LEU A 90 -30.96 -8.60 -6.47
N SER A 91 -31.62 -9.55 -7.14
CA SER A 91 -32.67 -10.38 -6.56
C SER A 91 -32.16 -11.33 -5.45
N GLU A 92 -30.88 -11.71 -5.51
CA GLU A 92 -30.25 -12.54 -4.48
C GLU A 92 -29.99 -11.78 -3.17
N ILE A 93 -29.91 -10.44 -3.22
CA ILE A 93 -29.64 -9.60 -2.05
C ILE A 93 -30.90 -9.44 -1.18
N ALA A 94 -32.07 -9.28 -1.80
CA ALA A 94 -33.34 -9.03 -1.10
C ALA A 94 -33.90 -10.25 -0.36
N SER A 95 -33.42 -11.46 -0.65
CA SER A 95 -33.93 -12.72 -0.07
C SER A 95 -33.36 -13.06 1.32
N LYS A 96 -32.37 -12.29 1.81
CA LYS A 96 -31.78 -12.45 3.15
C LYS A 96 -32.38 -11.44 4.13
N THR A 97 -33.66 -11.59 4.46
CA THR A 97 -34.30 -10.96 5.63
C THR A 97 -35.15 -11.99 6.35
#